data_AF-A0A950N3T8-F1
#
_entry.id   AF-A0A950N3T8-F1
#
_cell.length_a   1.000
_cell.length_b   1.000
_cell.length_c   1.000
_cell.angle_alpha   90.00
_cell.angle_beta   90.00
_cell.angle_gamma   90.00
#
_symmetry.space_group_name_H-M   'P 1'
#
loop_
_entity.id
_entity.type
_entity.pdbx_description
1 polymer ?
#
loop_
_entity_poly.entity_id
_entity_poly.type
_entity_poly.pdbx_seq_one_letter_code
_entity_poly.pdbx_strand_id
1 'polypeptide(L)'
;MKIGELVYLITDRHQTGAGIPCMVSALHDCTVEVIVESPHNPPVSKIYSLEDILNSNVFTHSILNLVYQTYEEIQHRYGSILNLTTEQIAAQLLRNGLAPQTARRCVDLIDHVAWQNQALPLRQWLESIRDFYHRPRLAGKGFPMPGSRSAAPADSEARPLVPV
;
A
#
# COMPACT_ATOMS: atom_id res chain seq x y z
N MET A 1 -10.77 -7.62 4.88
CA MET A 1 -10.27 -6.57 5.77
C MET A 1 -10.34 -7.06 7.21
N LYS A 2 -9.21 -7.00 7.92
CA LYS A 2 -9.05 -7.34 9.35
C LYS A 2 -8.10 -6.34 10.00
N ILE A 3 -8.16 -6.20 11.32
CA ILE A 3 -7.20 -5.39 12.08
C ILE A 3 -5.78 -5.92 11.84
N GLY A 4 -4.82 -5.01 11.63
CA GLY A 4 -3.44 -5.31 11.27
C GLY A 4 -3.22 -5.60 9.78
N GLU A 5 -4.26 -5.58 8.94
CA GLU A 5 -4.13 -5.78 7.51
C GLU A 5 -3.62 -4.51 6.81
N LEU A 6 -2.72 -4.69 5.84
CA LEU A 6 -2.30 -3.63 4.92
C LEU A 6 -3.43 -3.33 3.92
N VAL A 7 -3.82 -2.07 3.89
CA VAL A 7 -4.80 -1.51 2.96
C VAL A 7 -4.25 -0.25 2.31
N TYR A 8 -4.94 0.26 1.31
CA TYR A 8 -4.60 1.50 0.63
C TYR A 8 -5.76 2.47 0.69
N LEU A 9 -5.51 3.65 1.22
CA LEU A 9 -6.41 4.79 1.11
C LEU A 9 -6.31 5.37 -0.30
N ILE A 10 -7.42 5.35 -1.04
CA ILE A 10 -7.51 5.94 -2.38
C ILE A 10 -7.42 7.46 -2.28
N THR A 11 -6.45 8.05 -2.96
CA THR A 11 -6.28 9.52 -2.99
C THR A 11 -6.84 10.17 -4.26
N ASP A 12 -7.03 9.38 -5.32
CA ASP A 12 -7.66 9.81 -6.56
C ASP A 12 -8.38 8.61 -7.21
N ARG A 13 -9.71 8.71 -7.39
CA ARG A 13 -10.53 7.65 -7.98
C ARG A 13 -10.39 7.56 -9.51
N HIS A 14 -9.78 8.55 -10.15
CA HIS A 14 -9.56 8.59 -11.59
C HIS A 14 -8.19 8.02 -12.00
N GLN A 15 -7.31 7.72 -11.04
CA GLN A 15 -5.97 7.21 -11.31
C GLN A 15 -5.76 5.87 -10.61
N THR A 16 -5.35 4.87 -11.38
CA THR A 16 -4.99 3.57 -10.81
C THR A 16 -3.72 3.70 -10.00
N GLY A 17 -3.69 3.09 -8.81
CA GLY A 17 -2.53 3.13 -7.94
C GLY A 17 -2.30 4.48 -7.25
N ALA A 18 -3.26 5.40 -7.28
CA ALA A 18 -3.25 6.60 -6.45
C ALA A 18 -3.73 6.24 -5.05
N GLY A 19 -2.81 5.81 -4.20
CA GLY A 19 -3.15 5.50 -2.82
C GLY A 19 -1.98 5.53 -1.85
N ILE A 20 -2.33 5.71 -0.59
CA ILE A 20 -1.39 5.74 0.53
C ILE A 20 -1.50 4.41 1.27
N PRO A 21 -0.38 3.70 1.53
CA PRO A 21 -0.41 2.49 2.34
C PRO A 21 -0.82 2.82 3.78
N CYS A 22 -1.74 2.04 4.34
CA CYS A 22 -2.23 2.20 5.70
C CYS A 22 -2.42 0.83 6.35
N MET A 23 -2.48 0.80 7.68
CA MET A 23 -2.81 -0.41 8.44
C MET A 23 -4.13 -0.24 9.16
N VAL A 24 -5.01 -1.23 9.10
CA VAL A 24 -6.29 -1.21 9.81
C VAL A 24 -6.08 -1.28 11.32
N SER A 25 -6.57 -0.29 12.07
CA SER A 25 -6.56 -0.31 13.55
C SER A 25 -7.89 -0.74 14.15
N ALA A 26 -9.01 -0.34 13.54
CA ALA A 26 -10.34 -0.72 13.97
C ALA A 26 -11.32 -0.80 12.79
N LEU A 27 -12.34 -1.63 12.92
CA LEU A 27 -13.43 -1.78 11.95
C LEU A 27 -14.74 -1.37 12.60
N HIS A 28 -15.53 -0.59 11.85
CA HIS A 28 -16.90 -0.21 12.19
C HIS A 28 -17.83 -0.62 11.05
N ASP A 29 -19.14 -0.41 11.21
CA ASP A 29 -20.14 -0.91 10.26
C ASP A 29 -19.95 -0.38 8.83
N CYS A 30 -19.59 0.91 8.68
CA CYS A 30 -19.39 1.56 7.37
C CYS A 30 -18.07 2.33 7.25
N THR A 31 -17.27 2.36 8.31
CA THR A 31 -16.00 3.08 8.36
C THR A 31 -14.88 2.17 8.86
N VAL A 32 -13.66 2.56 8.54
CA VAL A 32 -12.45 1.90 9.01
C VAL A 32 -11.52 2.95 9.58
N GLU A 33 -10.98 2.65 10.74
CA GLU A 33 -9.88 3.41 11.31
C GLU A 33 -8.56 2.81 10.80
N VAL A 34 -7.71 3.66 10.25
CA VAL A 34 -6.41 3.26 9.72
C VAL A 34 -5.29 4.13 10.29
N ILE A 35 -4.15 3.50 10.46
CA ILE A 35 -2.89 4.14 10.82
C ILE A 35 -2.14 4.44 9.54
N VAL A 36 -1.81 5.71 9.34
CA VAL A 36 -0.96 6.19 8.25
C VAL A 36 0.42 6.47 8.83
N GLU A 37 1.42 5.73 8.36
CA GLU A 37 2.81 5.98 8.74
C GLU A 37 3.42 7.03 7.81
N SER A 38 4.14 7.99 8.38
CA SER A 38 4.94 8.96 7.65
C SER A 38 6.39 8.84 8.13
N PRO A 39 7.38 8.87 7.22
CA PRO A 39 8.79 8.78 7.61
C PRO A 39 9.26 9.96 8.48
N HIS A 40 8.51 11.06 8.50
CA HIS A 40 8.90 12.29 9.19
C HIS A 40 7.95 12.68 10.33
N ASN A 41 6.83 12.00 10.50
CA ASN A 41 5.82 12.33 11.50
C ASN A 41 5.41 11.09 12.30
N PRO A 42 4.92 11.27 13.54
CA PRO A 42 4.27 10.20 14.28
C PRO A 42 3.13 9.57 13.44
N PRO A 43 2.88 8.25 13.58
CA PRO A 43 1.75 7.60 12.93
C PRO A 43 0.45 8.31 13.32
N VAL A 44 -0.39 8.62 12.32
CA VAL A 44 -1.66 9.30 12.56
C VAL A 44 -2.79 8.29 12.35
N SER A 45 -3.67 8.18 13.35
CA SER A 45 -4.90 7.41 13.23
C SER A 45 -6.01 8.28 12.63
N LYS A 46 -6.69 7.79 11.60
CA LYS A 46 -7.79 8.48 10.95
C LYS A 46 -8.89 7.52 10.55
N ILE A 47 -10.13 7.99 10.59
CA ILE A 47 -11.32 7.23 10.20
C ILE A 47 -11.70 7.62 8.78
N TYR A 48 -11.92 6.62 7.93
CA TYR A 48 -12.34 6.78 6.54
C TYR A 48 -13.57 5.92 6.22
N SER A 49 -14.29 6.29 5.17
CA SER A 49 -15.35 5.44 4.60
C SER A 49 -14.72 4.19 3.98
N LEU A 50 -15.39 3.03 4.10
CA LEU A 50 -14.90 1.78 3.50
C LEU A 50 -14.73 1.87 1.98
N GLU A 51 -15.50 2.73 1.31
CA GLU A 51 -15.40 2.94 -0.14
C GLU A 51 -14.08 3.58 -0.59
N ASP A 52 -13.40 4.31 0.31
CA ASP A 52 -12.13 4.98 0.03
C ASP A 52 -10.93 4.07 0.29
N ILE A 53 -11.18 2.80 0.65
CA ILE A 53 -10.15 1.88 1.12
C ILE A 53 -10.16 0.62 0.27
N LEU A 54 -9.00 0.28 -0.30
CA LEU A 54 -8.79 -0.96 -1.02
C LEU A 54 -7.91 -1.91 -0.22
N ASN A 55 -8.28 -3.18 -0.20
CA ASN A 55 -7.37 -4.22 0.28
C ASN A 55 -6.10 -4.24 -0.60
N SER A 56 -4.94 -4.50 0.00
CA SER A 56 -3.65 -4.56 -0.71
C SER A 56 -3.67 -5.45 -1.95
N ASN A 57 -4.37 -6.59 -1.89
CA ASN A 57 -4.57 -7.48 -3.03
C ASN A 57 -5.25 -6.79 -4.21
N VAL A 58 -6.37 -6.09 -3.95
CA VAL A 58 -7.16 -5.42 -5.00
C VAL A 58 -6.35 -4.26 -5.58
N PHE A 59 -5.75 -3.44 -4.70
CA PHE A 59 -4.91 -2.33 -5.12
C PHE A 59 -3.73 -2.79 -6.00
N THR A 60 -3.01 -3.83 -5.56
CA THR A 60 -1.87 -4.40 -6.29
C THR A 60 -2.31 -4.99 -7.62
N HIS A 61 -3.41 -5.75 -7.65
CA HIS A 61 -3.93 -6.33 -8.89
C HIS A 61 -4.27 -5.27 -9.93
N SER A 62 -4.90 -4.17 -9.52
CA SER A 62 -5.21 -3.05 -10.42
C SER A 62 -3.95 -2.44 -11.05
N ILE A 63 -2.88 -2.26 -10.27
CA ILE A 63 -1.58 -1.79 -10.77
C ILE A 63 -0.99 -2.79 -11.77
N LEU A 64 -0.92 -4.08 -11.39
CA LEU A 64 -0.33 -5.12 -12.24
C LEU A 64 -1.06 -5.25 -13.58
N ASN A 65 -2.39 -5.17 -13.58
CA ASN A 65 -3.18 -5.25 -14.80
C ASN A 65 -2.84 -4.11 -15.77
N LEU A 66 -2.77 -2.87 -15.27
CA LEU A 66 -2.45 -1.71 -16.10
C LEU A 66 -1.00 -1.74 -16.60
N VAL A 67 -0.06 -2.16 -15.76
CA VAL A 67 1.36 -2.35 -16.16
C VAL A 67 1.47 -3.40 -17.26
N TYR A 68 0.79 -4.54 -17.11
CA TYR A 68 0.78 -5.60 -18.11
C TYR A 68 0.19 -5.13 -19.45
N GLN A 69 -0.97 -4.47 -19.43
CA GLN A 69 -1.59 -3.91 -20.63
C GLN A 69 -0.67 -2.89 -21.32
N THR A 70 -0.03 -2.02 -20.55
CA THR A 70 0.93 -1.04 -21.10
C THR A 70 2.14 -1.72 -21.71
N TYR A 71 2.63 -2.81 -21.11
CA TYR A 71 3.70 -3.62 -21.71
C TYR A 71 3.28 -4.23 -23.04
N GLU A 72 2.07 -4.80 -23.14
CA GLU A 72 1.56 -5.36 -24.40
C GLU A 72 1.46 -4.29 -25.49
N GLU A 73 0.98 -3.09 -25.15
CA GLU A 73 0.95 -1.96 -26.09
C GLU A 73 2.34 -1.53 -26.54
N ILE A 74 3.31 -1.52 -25.62
CA ILE A 74 4.70 -1.23 -25.94
C ILE A 74 5.27 -2.29 -26.88
N GLN A 75 5.04 -3.58 -26.60
CA GLN A 75 5.48 -4.66 -27.50
C GLN A 75 4.87 -4.53 -28.87
N HIS A 76 3.57 -4.21 -28.94
CA HIS A 76 2.90 -4.05 -30.22
C HIS A 76 3.42 -2.84 -31.02
N ARG A 77 3.65 -1.69 -30.37
CA ARG A 77 4.05 -0.44 -31.06
C ARG A 77 5.54 -0.31 -31.32
N TYR A 78 6.38 -0.81 -30.42
CA TYR A 78 7.84 -0.60 -30.44
C TYR A 78 8.63 -1.89 -30.57
N GLY A 79 7.98 -3.07 -30.55
CA GLY A 79 8.60 -4.39 -30.70
C GLY A 79 9.33 -4.90 -29.45
N SER A 80 9.94 -4.00 -28.68
CA SER A 80 10.62 -4.30 -27.41
C SER A 80 10.49 -3.15 -26.44
N ILE A 81 10.21 -3.42 -25.16
CA ILE A 81 10.33 -2.43 -24.07
C ILE A 81 11.75 -1.86 -23.95
N LEU A 82 12.77 -2.62 -24.38
CA LEU A 82 14.16 -2.18 -24.41
C LEU A 82 14.45 -1.10 -25.47
N ASN A 83 13.52 -0.85 -26.38
CA ASN A 83 13.64 0.22 -27.37
C ASN A 83 13.20 1.58 -26.81
N LEU A 84 12.79 1.64 -25.54
CA LEU A 84 12.31 2.84 -24.86
C LEU A 84 13.22 3.19 -23.67
N THR A 85 13.33 4.49 -23.37
CA THR A 85 13.92 4.95 -22.11
C THR A 85 12.94 4.78 -20.94
N THR A 86 13.45 4.79 -19.71
CA THR A 86 12.63 4.73 -18.49
C THR A 86 11.60 5.86 -18.41
N GLU A 87 11.94 7.06 -18.89
CA GLU A 87 11.02 8.20 -18.98
C GLU A 87 9.91 7.95 -19.99
N GLN A 88 10.22 7.33 -21.13
CA GLN A 88 9.22 6.99 -22.14
C GLN A 88 8.27 5.91 -21.60
N ILE A 89 8.79 4.91 -20.88
CA ILE A 89 7.97 3.88 -20.23
C ILE A 89 7.06 4.52 -19.16
N ALA A 90 7.61 5.40 -18.31
CA ALA A 90 6.82 6.15 -17.33
C ALA A 90 5.71 6.96 -17.99
N ALA A 91 6.01 7.63 -19.12
CA ALA A 91 5.03 8.39 -19.87
C ALA A 91 3.90 7.53 -20.45
N GLN A 92 4.18 6.29 -20.89
CA GLN A 92 3.13 5.36 -21.32
C GLN A 92 2.25 4.91 -20.15
N LEU A 93 2.85 4.58 -19.00
CA LEU A 93 2.10 4.21 -17.80
C LEU A 93 1.18 5.33 -17.31
N LEU A 94 1.69 6.57 -17.30
CA LEU A 94 0.90 7.76 -17.00
C LEU A 94 -0.26 7.95 -17.98
N ARG A 95 0.00 7.81 -19.28
CA ARG A 95 -1.01 7.94 -20.33
C ARG A 95 -2.13 6.91 -20.19
N ASN A 96 -1.80 5.72 -19.72
CA ASN A 96 -2.75 4.64 -19.48
C ASN A 96 -3.46 4.75 -18.11
N GLY A 97 -3.23 5.83 -17.36
CA GLY A 97 -3.98 6.17 -16.15
C GLY A 97 -3.36 5.71 -14.84
N LEU A 98 -2.08 5.33 -14.82
CA LEU A 98 -1.36 5.03 -13.59
C LEU A 98 -0.96 6.33 -12.88
N ALA A 99 -1.12 6.38 -11.56
CA ALA A 99 -0.75 7.53 -10.76
C ALA A 99 0.76 7.84 -10.87
N PRO A 100 1.18 9.13 -10.89
CA PRO A 100 2.58 9.49 -11.16
C PRO A 100 3.62 8.83 -10.27
N GLN A 101 3.36 8.79 -8.96
CA GLN A 101 4.28 8.16 -8.01
C GLN A 101 4.38 6.65 -8.25
N THR A 102 3.25 6.00 -8.51
CA THR A 102 3.18 4.56 -8.78
C THR A 102 3.83 4.20 -10.11
N ALA A 103 3.64 5.01 -11.15
CA ALA A 103 4.34 4.85 -12.43
C ALA A 103 5.85 4.92 -12.25
N ARG A 104 6.34 5.92 -11.50
CA ARG A 104 7.78 6.04 -11.24
C ARG A 104 8.31 4.83 -10.48
N ARG A 105 7.61 4.38 -9.44
CA ARG A 105 7.99 3.17 -8.69
C ARG A 105 8.03 1.92 -9.55
N CYS A 106 7.05 1.72 -10.42
CA CYS A 106 7.05 0.57 -11.35
C CYS A 106 8.26 0.61 -12.29
N VAL A 107 8.63 1.80 -12.76
CA VAL A 107 9.82 2.00 -13.61
C VAL A 107 11.10 1.80 -12.82
N ASP A 108 11.22 2.30 -11.59
CA ASP A 108 12.42 2.08 -10.76
C ASP A 108 12.67 0.56 -10.54
N LEU A 109 11.61 -0.25 -10.47
CA LEU A 109 11.70 -1.71 -10.35
C LEU A 109 12.12 -2.41 -11.67
N ILE A 110 12.05 -1.73 -12.81
CA ILE A 110 12.41 -2.30 -14.12
C ILE A 110 13.92 -2.53 -14.25
N ASP A 111 14.71 -1.68 -13.60
CA ASP A 111 16.18 -1.69 -13.67
C ASP A 111 16.77 -2.94 -12.98
N HIS A 112 15.99 -3.59 -12.12
CA HIS A 112 16.37 -4.82 -11.43
C HIS A 112 16.05 -6.10 -12.21
N VAL A 113 15.47 -5.97 -13.41
CA VAL A 113 15.02 -7.09 -14.24
C VAL A 113 16.06 -7.40 -15.31
N ALA A 114 16.46 -8.66 -15.39
CA ALA A 114 17.45 -9.11 -16.36
C ALA A 114 16.82 -9.41 -17.73
N TRP A 115 16.41 -8.36 -18.45
CA TRP A 115 15.65 -8.45 -19.70
C TRP A 115 16.30 -9.29 -20.80
N GLN A 116 17.63 -9.34 -20.88
CA GLN A 116 18.36 -10.07 -21.92
C GLN A 116 18.71 -11.51 -21.53
N ASN A 117 18.77 -11.82 -20.24
CA ASN A 117 19.41 -13.04 -19.72
C ASN A 117 18.43 -14.00 -19.03
N GLN A 118 17.16 -13.62 -18.86
CA GLN A 118 16.14 -14.48 -18.27
C GLN A 118 15.09 -14.95 -19.27
N ALA A 119 14.52 -16.12 -19.00
CA ALA A 119 13.46 -16.71 -19.80
C ALA A 119 12.13 -15.95 -19.72
N LEU A 120 11.85 -15.23 -18.62
CA LEU A 120 10.56 -14.56 -18.37
C LEU A 120 10.74 -13.20 -17.67
N PRO A 121 11.38 -12.21 -18.31
CA PRO A 121 11.70 -10.93 -17.66
C PRO A 121 10.45 -10.12 -17.30
N LEU A 122 9.39 -10.16 -18.11
CA LEU A 122 8.11 -9.53 -17.77
C LEU A 122 7.54 -10.07 -16.45
N ARG A 123 7.60 -11.39 -16.26
CA ARG A 123 7.11 -12.03 -15.04
C ARG A 123 7.91 -11.55 -13.84
N GLN A 124 9.25 -11.47 -13.95
CA GLN A 124 10.10 -10.97 -12.88
C GLN A 124 9.76 -9.51 -12.52
N TRP A 125 9.48 -8.67 -13.51
CA TRP A 125 9.07 -7.29 -13.28
C TRP A 125 7.74 -7.20 -12.50
N LEU A 126 6.72 -7.94 -12.95
CA LEU A 126 5.41 -7.99 -12.30
C LEU A 126 5.48 -8.59 -10.90
N GLU A 127 6.31 -9.62 -10.68
CA GLU A 127 6.56 -10.17 -9.34
C GLU A 127 7.22 -9.14 -8.42
N SER A 128 8.16 -8.34 -8.94
CA SER A 128 8.81 -7.26 -8.18
C SER A 128 7.81 -6.17 -7.77
N ILE A 129 6.92 -5.76 -8.68
CA ILE A 129 5.84 -4.81 -8.40
C ILE A 129 4.87 -5.40 -7.37
N ARG A 130 4.45 -6.66 -7.54
CA ARG A 130 3.56 -7.35 -6.61
C ARG A 130 4.14 -7.35 -5.20
N ASP A 131 5.40 -7.75 -5.07
CA ASP A 131 6.04 -7.90 -3.77
C ASP A 131 6.17 -6.54 -3.07
N PHE A 132 6.38 -5.45 -3.81
CA PHE A 132 6.42 -4.10 -3.26
C PHE A 132 5.06 -3.65 -2.68
N TYR A 133 3.96 -3.84 -3.40
CA TYR A 133 2.63 -3.33 -3.01
C TYR A 133 1.80 -4.30 -2.15
N HIS A 134 1.99 -5.61 -2.30
CA HIS A 134 1.24 -6.60 -1.53
C HIS A 134 1.96 -7.04 -0.26
N ARG A 135 3.30 -7.05 -0.27
CA ARG A 135 4.13 -7.37 0.89
C ARG A 135 5.23 -6.33 1.10
N PRO A 136 4.87 -5.04 1.32
CA PRO A 136 5.87 -4.09 1.74
C PRO A 136 6.57 -4.67 2.97
N ARG A 137 7.90 -4.85 2.86
CA ARG A 137 8.73 -5.18 4.01
C ARG A 137 8.58 -3.99 4.94
N LEU A 138 7.70 -4.11 5.93
CA LEU A 138 7.61 -3.20 7.06
C LEU A 138 8.94 -3.35 7.80
N ALA A 139 9.93 -2.61 7.32
CA ALA A 139 11.30 -2.68 7.78
C ALA A 139 11.35 -2.13 9.20
N GLY A 140 11.29 -3.04 10.17
CA GLY A 140 11.99 -2.95 11.46
C GLY A 140 11.89 -1.63 12.20
N LYS A 141 10.73 -1.38 12.83
CA LYS A 141 10.62 -0.91 14.23
C LYS A 141 9.17 -1.05 14.65
N GLY A 142 8.98 -1.75 15.78
CA GLY A 142 7.74 -2.40 16.17
C GLY A 142 6.50 -1.53 16.10
N PHE A 143 5.42 -2.13 15.58
CA PHE A 143 4.09 -1.74 15.99
C PHE A 143 3.98 -1.98 17.50
N PRO A 144 3.69 -0.96 18.33
CA PRO A 144 3.03 -1.24 19.58
C PRO A 144 1.65 -1.79 19.19
N MET A 145 1.49 -3.11 19.27
CA MET A 145 0.15 -3.69 19.39
C MET A 145 -0.57 -2.91 20.50
N PRO A 146 -1.82 -2.46 20.30
CA PRO A 146 -2.59 -1.89 21.39
C PRO A 146 -2.78 -3.01 22.41
N GLY A 147 -1.92 -3.00 23.43
CA GLY A 147 -2.01 -3.92 24.55
C GLY A 147 -3.36 -3.74 25.20
N SER A 148 -4.13 -4.82 25.16
CA SER A 148 -5.14 -5.25 26.12
C SER A 148 -5.35 -4.26 27.28
N ARG A 149 -6.51 -3.60 27.30
CA ARG A 149 -7.05 -3.03 28.53
C ARG A 149 -7.15 -4.17 29.54
N SER A 150 -6.19 -4.27 30.45
CA SER A 150 -6.30 -5.10 31.64
C SER A 150 -7.42 -4.49 32.48
N ALA A 151 -8.53 -5.21 32.59
CA ALA A 151 -9.60 -4.90 33.53
C ALA A 151 -9.02 -4.89 34.95
N ALA A 152 -9.43 -3.89 35.73
CA ALA A 152 -9.13 -3.75 37.15
C ALA A 152 -9.65 -4.93 37.98
N PRO A 153 -9.18 -5.11 39.22
CA PRO A 153 -10.06 -5.44 40.31
C PRO A 153 -10.41 -4.18 41.11
N ALA A 154 -11.69 -4.09 41.43
CA ALA A 154 -12.26 -3.17 42.39
C ALA A 154 -11.79 -3.54 43.81
N ASP A 155 -11.48 -2.54 44.64
CA ASP A 155 -11.59 -2.65 46.09
C ASP A 155 -12.48 -1.50 46.59
N SER A 156 -13.60 -1.89 47.19
CA SER A 156 -14.58 -1.03 47.84
C SER A 156 -14.24 -0.84 49.31
N GLU A 157 -14.48 0.38 49.81
CA GLU A 157 -14.84 0.76 51.20
C GLU A 157 -13.82 0.45 52.33
N ALA A 158 -13.58 1.31 53.32
CA ALA A 158 -14.45 2.27 53.99
C ALA A 158 -13.65 3.42 54.64
N ARG A 159 -14.28 4.60 54.71
CA ARG A 159 -13.99 5.70 55.67
C ARG A 159 -14.65 5.38 57.03
N PRO A 160 -14.54 6.22 58.09
CA PRO A 160 -13.59 7.29 58.43
C PRO A 160 -13.07 7.15 59.90
N LEU A 161 -12.24 8.08 60.40
CA LEU A 161 -12.37 8.68 61.76
C LEU A 161 -11.28 9.78 62.00
N VAL A 162 -11.76 10.99 62.26
CA VAL A 162 -11.14 12.12 63.00
C VAL A 162 -11.87 12.13 64.37
N PRO A 163 -11.40 12.62 65.55
CA PRO A 163 -10.40 13.67 65.89
C PRO A 163 -9.34 13.21 66.94
N VAL A 164 -8.32 13.99 67.33
CA VAL A 164 -8.28 15.18 68.22
C VAL A 164 -7.04 16.02 67.92
#